data_AF-A0A6N6N1V0-F1
#
_entry.id   AF-A0A6N6N1V0-F1
#
_cell.length_a   1.000
_cell.length_b   1.000
_cell.length_c   1.000
_cell.angle_alpha   90.00
_cell.angle_beta   90.00
_cell.angle_gamma   90.00
#
_symmetry.space_group_name_H-M   'P 1'
#
loop_
_entity.id
_entity.type
_entity.pdbx_description
1 polymer ?
#
loop_
_entity_poly.entity_id
_entity_poly.type
_entity_poly.pdbx_seq_one_letter_code
_entity_poly.pdbx_strand_id
1 'polypeptide(L)'
;MDDDVEIFIAEEYRTMAAFAGPLAGRISRRLHGRPDCFEYDVKTVSDCPGFIDGMLERLRESASEVAAALNRLGGTVDDVAIELVMDDLEHALSEILDSVDEVKCAELEGAEEAGPLLVAVQQRVVRDVLRVLQTLVDAVNHPERFMDASGEDVELDLFLELDVSAEMAALETWAERQQQTRPGFGWGGVLAAFGLGWWLGRN
;
A
#
# COMPACT_ATOMS: atom_id res chain seq x y z
N MET A 1 3.11 -0.82 -46.22
CA MET A 1 1.78 -1.21 -45.72
C MET A 1 2.05 -1.50 -44.27
N ASP A 2 1.83 -0.49 -43.42
CA ASP A 2 1.77 -0.72 -41.99
C ASP A 2 0.47 -1.48 -41.78
N ASP A 3 0.59 -2.79 -41.58
CA ASP A 3 -0.53 -3.57 -41.06
C ASP A 3 -0.72 -3.07 -39.63
N ASP A 4 -1.73 -2.22 -39.42
CA ASP A 4 -2.18 -1.84 -38.08
C ASP A 4 -2.62 -3.13 -37.38
N VAL A 5 -1.71 -3.72 -36.59
CA VAL A 5 -2.02 -4.84 -35.71
C VAL A 5 -3.04 -4.32 -34.71
N GLU A 6 -4.29 -4.73 -34.88
CA GLU A 6 -5.37 -4.40 -33.96
C GLU A 6 -5.15 -5.19 -32.67
N ILE A 7 -4.50 -4.56 -31.68
CA ILE A 7 -4.24 -5.19 -30.39
C ILE A 7 -5.57 -5.34 -29.64
N PHE A 8 -6.00 -6.59 -29.41
CA PHE A 8 -7.22 -6.88 -28.68
C PHE A 8 -6.97 -6.81 -27.17
N ILE A 9 -7.67 -5.91 -26.50
CA ILE A 9 -7.70 -5.81 -25.03
C ILE A 9 -9.09 -6.22 -24.58
N ALA A 10 -9.18 -7.21 -23.69
CA ALA A 10 -10.46 -7.68 -23.16
C ALA A 10 -11.21 -6.53 -22.45
N GLU A 11 -12.54 -6.52 -22.56
CA GLU A 11 -13.36 -5.42 -22.06
C GLU A 11 -13.25 -5.27 -20.54
N GLU A 12 -13.06 -6.38 -19.82
CA GLU A 12 -12.90 -6.40 -18.38
C GLU A 12 -11.67 -5.58 -17.95
N TYR A 13 -10.54 -5.71 -18.67
CA TYR A 13 -9.35 -4.90 -18.38
C TYR A 13 -9.57 -3.41 -18.65
N ARG A 14 -10.36 -3.07 -19.68
CA ARG A 14 -10.74 -1.68 -19.95
C ARG A 14 -11.61 -1.12 -18.83
N THR A 15 -12.59 -1.89 -18.36
CA THR A 15 -13.42 -1.54 -17.20
C THR A 15 -12.55 -1.35 -15.96
N MET A 16 -11.68 -2.31 -15.64
CA MET A 16 -10.77 -2.20 -14.49
C MET A 16 -9.90 -0.93 -14.60
N ALA A 17 -9.31 -0.64 -15.76
CA ALA A 17 -8.51 0.56 -15.96
C ALA A 17 -9.32 1.85 -15.81
N ALA A 18 -10.57 1.86 -16.26
CA ALA A 18 -11.48 3.01 -16.14
C ALA A 18 -11.77 3.37 -14.67
N PHE A 19 -11.78 2.39 -13.76
CA PHE A 19 -11.89 2.62 -12.32
C PHE A 19 -10.53 2.90 -11.65
N ALA A 20 -9.49 2.17 -12.06
CA ALA A 20 -8.14 2.26 -11.49
C ALA A 20 -7.51 3.64 -11.66
N GLY A 21 -7.68 4.29 -12.81
CA GLY A 21 -7.12 5.62 -13.07
C GLY A 21 -7.63 6.69 -12.10
N PRO A 22 -8.95 6.90 -11.98
CA PRO A 22 -9.55 7.80 -11.00
C PRO A 22 -9.15 7.47 -9.55
N LEU A 23 -9.15 6.18 -9.18
CA LEU A 23 -8.76 5.72 -7.84
C LEU A 23 -7.30 6.08 -7.54
N ALA A 24 -6.37 5.72 -8.42
CA ALA A 24 -4.95 6.03 -8.29
C ALA A 24 -4.73 7.55 -8.17
N GLY A 25 -5.49 8.36 -8.91
CA GLY A 25 -5.47 9.81 -8.80
C GLY A 25 -5.93 10.34 -7.43
N ARG A 26 -6.99 9.76 -6.84
CA ARG A 26 -7.47 10.13 -5.49
C ARG A 26 -6.44 9.74 -4.41
N ILE A 27 -5.98 8.50 -4.44
CA ILE A 27 -5.03 7.95 -3.47
C ILE A 27 -3.69 8.68 -3.53
N SER A 28 -3.15 8.94 -4.73
CA SER A 28 -1.89 9.68 -4.90
C SER A 28 -1.97 11.11 -4.36
N ARG A 29 -3.08 11.82 -4.63
CA ARG A 29 -3.30 13.16 -4.08
C ARG A 29 -3.33 13.17 -2.55
N ARG A 30 -3.97 12.17 -1.94
CA ARG A 30 -4.03 12.05 -0.48
C ARG A 30 -2.68 11.68 0.12
N LEU A 31 -1.97 10.71 -0.46
CA LEU A 31 -0.64 10.28 -0.03
C LEU A 31 0.39 11.43 0.03
N HIS A 32 0.36 12.30 -0.99
CA HIS A 32 1.27 13.45 -1.10
C HIS A 32 0.69 14.76 -0.55
N GLY A 33 -0.58 14.74 -0.13
CA GLY A 33 -1.26 15.87 0.48
C GLY A 33 -0.72 16.19 1.87
N ARG A 34 -1.02 17.40 2.34
CA ARG A 34 -0.85 17.73 3.76
C ARG A 34 -2.03 17.12 4.52
N PRO A 35 -1.79 16.43 5.65
CA PRO A 35 -2.87 15.95 6.50
C PRO A 35 -3.66 17.13 7.08
N ASP A 36 -4.97 16.95 7.25
CA ASP A 36 -5.79 17.89 7.99
C ASP A 36 -5.68 17.61 9.50
N CYS A 37 -4.61 18.11 10.14
CA CYS A 37 -4.37 17.86 11.57
C CYS A 37 -5.41 18.50 12.51
N PHE A 38 -6.46 19.16 12.01
CA PHE A 38 -7.61 19.54 12.83
C PHE A 38 -8.53 18.35 13.15
N GLU A 39 -8.55 17.33 12.29
CA GLU A 39 -9.33 16.09 12.49
C GLU A 39 -8.57 15.07 13.35
N TYR A 40 -7.23 15.07 13.25
CA TYR A 40 -6.34 14.20 14.03
C TYR A 40 -5.86 14.96 15.26
N ASP A 41 -6.52 14.71 16.39
CA ASP A 41 -6.22 15.26 17.72
C ASP A 41 -4.69 15.23 17.95
N VAL A 42 -4.02 16.40 17.91
CA VAL A 42 -2.56 16.53 18.15
C VAL A 42 -2.29 16.10 19.58
N LYS A 43 -2.08 14.80 19.77
CA LYS A 43 -1.81 14.19 21.05
C LYS A 43 -0.32 13.97 21.13
N THR A 44 0.29 14.56 22.16
CA THR A 44 1.59 14.10 22.63
C THR A 44 1.44 12.63 23.02
N VAL A 45 2.15 11.76 22.30
CA VAL A 45 2.12 10.32 22.51
C VAL A 45 3.17 9.99 23.56
N SER A 46 2.75 9.78 24.80
CA SER A 46 3.64 9.42 25.90
C SER A 46 4.05 7.94 25.89
N ASP A 47 3.19 7.07 25.35
CA ASP A 47 3.47 5.64 25.13
C ASP A 47 3.77 5.39 23.65
N CYS A 48 4.94 5.84 23.20
CA CYS A 48 5.36 5.68 21.81
C CYS A 48 5.43 4.20 21.35
N PRO A 49 5.94 3.24 22.15
CA PRO A 49 5.93 1.84 21.77
C PRO A 49 4.51 1.31 21.52
N GLY A 50 3.57 1.52 22.46
CA GLY A 50 2.20 1.06 22.30
C GLY A 50 1.48 1.71 21.11
N PHE A 51 1.78 2.97 20.83
CA PHE A 51 1.26 3.66 19.64
C PHE A 51 1.77 3.02 18.34
N ILE A 52 3.08 2.75 18.24
CA ILE A 52 3.66 2.13 17.05
C ILE A 52 3.11 0.72 16.85
N ASP A 53 3.00 -0.08 17.92
CA ASP A 53 2.39 -1.42 17.87
C ASP A 53 0.97 -1.37 17.31
N GLY A 54 0.15 -0.43 17.80
CA GLY A 54 -1.21 -0.24 17.33
C GLY A 54 -1.30 0.18 15.85
N MET A 55 -0.40 1.05 15.39
CA MET A 55 -0.36 1.48 13.99
C MET A 55 0.09 0.35 13.05
N LEU A 56 1.04 -0.46 13.50
CA LEU A 56 1.50 -1.62 12.75
C LEU A 56 0.39 -2.68 12.67
N GLU A 57 -0.30 -3.01 13.76
CA GLU A 57 -1.41 -3.97 13.73
C GLU A 57 -2.54 -3.52 12.79
N ARG A 58 -2.92 -2.23 12.84
CA ARG A 58 -3.88 -1.66 11.88
C ARG A 58 -3.40 -1.78 10.43
N LEU A 59 -2.13 -1.49 10.17
CA LEU A 59 -1.55 -1.64 8.84
C LEU A 59 -1.65 -3.09 8.36
N ARG A 60 -1.42 -4.07 9.24
CA ARG A 60 -1.52 -5.49 8.91
C ARG A 60 -2.93 -5.88 8.50
N GLU A 61 -3.94 -5.41 9.24
CA GLU A 61 -5.35 -5.66 8.91
C GLU A 61 -5.70 -5.08 7.53
N SER A 62 -5.50 -3.77 7.34
CA SER A 62 -5.84 -3.11 6.06
C SER A 62 -4.98 -3.63 4.89
N ALA A 63 -3.70 -3.99 5.10
CA ALA A 63 -2.88 -4.59 4.04
C ALA A 63 -3.39 -5.99 3.61
N SER A 64 -3.92 -6.77 4.56
CA SER A 64 -4.58 -8.04 4.25
C SER A 64 -5.84 -7.83 3.42
N GLU A 65 -6.61 -6.77 3.71
CA GLU A 65 -7.80 -6.41 2.93
C GLU A 65 -7.46 -5.93 1.51
N VAL A 66 -6.42 -5.10 1.37
CA VAL A 66 -5.84 -4.72 0.08
C VAL A 66 -5.47 -5.95 -0.76
N ALA A 67 -4.73 -6.89 -0.17
CA ALA A 67 -4.34 -8.12 -0.86
C ALA A 67 -5.55 -8.97 -1.27
N ALA A 68 -6.55 -9.07 -0.39
CA ALA A 68 -7.79 -9.78 -0.69
C ALA A 68 -8.57 -9.12 -1.84
N ALA A 69 -8.68 -7.78 -1.86
CA ALA A 69 -9.34 -7.04 -2.92
C ALA A 69 -8.62 -7.24 -4.27
N LEU A 70 -7.29 -7.12 -4.31
CA LEU A 70 -6.53 -7.33 -5.55
C LEU A 70 -6.60 -8.76 -6.07
N ASN A 71 -6.57 -9.77 -5.18
CA ASN A 71 -6.79 -11.16 -5.57
C ASN A 71 -8.19 -11.38 -6.16
N ARG A 72 -9.23 -10.73 -5.60
CA ARG A 72 -10.58 -10.75 -6.19
C ARG A 72 -10.59 -10.08 -7.56
N LEU A 73 -9.90 -8.95 -7.71
CA LEU A 73 -9.85 -8.21 -8.98
C LEU A 73 -9.33 -9.09 -10.12
N GLY A 74 -8.24 -9.82 -9.89
CA GLY A 74 -7.66 -10.73 -10.88
C GLY A 74 -8.55 -11.92 -11.29
N GLY A 75 -9.59 -12.23 -10.50
CA GLY A 75 -10.57 -13.28 -10.80
C GLY A 75 -11.93 -12.75 -11.29
N THR A 76 -12.10 -11.44 -11.40
CA THR A 76 -13.39 -10.81 -11.70
C THR A 76 -13.58 -10.57 -13.19
N VAL A 77 -14.78 -10.84 -13.70
CA VAL A 77 -15.09 -10.76 -15.15
C VAL A 77 -16.33 -9.93 -15.50
N ASP A 78 -16.99 -9.31 -14.53
CA ASP A 78 -18.16 -8.45 -14.78
C ASP A 78 -18.01 -7.07 -14.12
N ASP A 79 -18.61 -6.06 -14.74
CA ASP A 79 -18.42 -4.66 -14.36
C ASP A 79 -18.86 -4.35 -12.93
N VAL A 80 -19.95 -4.99 -12.45
CA VAL A 80 -20.48 -4.74 -11.10
C VAL A 80 -19.51 -5.28 -10.05
N ALA A 81 -18.99 -6.48 -10.26
CA ALA A 81 -18.00 -7.04 -9.36
C ALA A 81 -16.68 -6.26 -9.40
N ILE A 82 -16.26 -5.73 -10.56
CA ILE A 82 -15.07 -4.86 -10.66
C ILE A 82 -15.26 -3.59 -9.83
N GLU A 83 -16.41 -2.92 -9.95
CA GLU A 83 -16.74 -1.73 -9.18
C GLU A 83 -16.70 -1.98 -7.68
N LEU A 84 -17.35 -3.06 -7.21
CA LEU A 84 -17.34 -3.45 -5.79
C LEU A 84 -15.94 -3.71 -5.26
N VAL A 85 -15.09 -4.39 -6.03
CA VAL A 85 -13.71 -4.67 -5.64
C VAL A 85 -12.87 -3.38 -5.59
N MET A 86 -13.11 -2.42 -6.50
CA MET A 86 -12.44 -1.13 -6.50
C MET A 86 -12.85 -0.26 -5.31
N ASP A 87 -14.12 -0.32 -4.90
CA ASP A 87 -14.62 0.35 -3.70
C ASP A 87 -14.00 -0.24 -2.42
N ASP A 88 -13.94 -1.57 -2.32
CA ASP A 88 -13.28 -2.27 -1.21
C ASP A 88 -11.79 -1.87 -1.12
N LEU A 89 -11.11 -1.81 -2.28
CA LEU A 89 -9.71 -1.39 -2.36
C LEU A 89 -9.53 0.07 -1.93
N GLU A 90 -10.42 0.97 -2.35
CA GLU A 90 -10.39 2.38 -1.93
C GLU A 90 -10.59 2.52 -0.42
N HIS A 91 -11.50 1.74 0.17
CA HIS A 91 -11.75 1.75 1.60
C HIS A 91 -10.50 1.33 2.38
N ALA A 92 -9.93 0.17 2.07
CA ALA A 92 -8.74 -0.34 2.75
C ALA A 92 -7.53 0.59 2.61
N LEU A 93 -7.31 1.18 1.42
CA LEU A 93 -6.27 2.18 1.20
C LEU A 93 -6.51 3.46 2.00
N SER A 94 -7.78 3.87 2.14
CA SER A 94 -8.14 5.05 2.91
C SER A 94 -7.82 4.88 4.39
N GLU A 95 -8.08 3.71 4.98
CA GLU A 95 -7.71 3.41 6.37
C GLU A 95 -6.20 3.51 6.63
N ILE A 96 -5.39 3.01 5.68
CA ILE A 96 -3.92 3.14 5.75
C ILE A 96 -3.52 4.62 5.68
N LEU A 97 -4.13 5.39 4.79
CA LEU A 97 -3.85 6.82 4.65
C LEU A 97 -4.30 7.63 5.87
N ASP A 98 -5.42 7.28 6.49
CA ASP A 98 -5.86 7.84 7.77
C ASP A 98 -4.83 7.57 8.86
N SER A 99 -4.30 6.35 8.92
CA SER A 99 -3.22 6.01 9.85
C SER A 99 -1.93 6.79 9.57
N VAL A 100 -1.56 6.98 8.29
CA VAL A 100 -0.42 7.82 7.91
C VAL A 100 -0.60 9.25 8.38
N ASP A 101 -1.80 9.81 8.21
CA ASP A 101 -2.11 11.18 8.60
C ASP A 101 -2.11 11.33 10.13
N GLU A 102 -2.61 10.34 10.87
CA GLU A 102 -2.51 10.26 12.33
C GLU A 102 -1.04 10.28 12.81
N VAL A 103 -0.16 9.49 12.19
CA VAL A 103 1.27 9.47 12.54
C VAL A 103 1.95 10.80 12.20
N LYS A 104 1.60 11.42 11.06
CA LYS A 104 2.16 12.74 10.67
C LYS A 104 1.75 13.86 11.64
N CYS A 105 0.57 13.77 12.24
CA CYS A 105 0.06 14.77 13.19
C CYS A 105 0.41 14.46 14.65
N ALA A 106 0.96 13.28 14.96
CA ALA A 106 1.35 12.87 16.30
C ALA A 106 2.66 13.53 16.75
N GLU A 107 2.72 13.94 18.02
CA GLU A 107 3.95 14.38 18.68
C GLU A 107 4.55 13.22 19.48
N LEU A 108 5.52 12.52 18.89
CA LEU A 108 6.19 11.36 19.51
C LEU A 108 7.33 11.80 20.44
N GLU A 109 7.01 12.14 21.69
CA GLU A 109 7.96 12.70 22.65
C GLU A 109 9.14 11.76 22.91
N GLY A 110 10.35 12.20 22.55
CA GLY A 110 11.57 11.42 22.73
C GLY A 110 11.69 10.20 21.81
N ALA A 111 10.88 10.15 20.74
CA ALA A 111 10.89 9.15 19.67
C ALA A 111 10.57 9.79 18.30
N GLU A 112 11.03 11.03 18.07
CA GLU A 112 10.68 11.85 16.91
C GLU A 112 11.06 11.20 15.57
N GLU A 113 12.15 10.43 15.57
CA GLU A 113 12.62 9.67 14.40
C GLU A 113 11.70 8.49 14.02
N ALA A 114 10.87 8.01 14.95
CA ALA A 114 9.97 6.88 14.69
C ALA A 114 8.83 7.23 13.74
N GLY A 115 8.34 8.47 13.80
CA GLY A 115 7.21 8.94 12.98
C GLY A 115 7.50 8.81 11.48
N PRO A 116 8.60 9.40 10.96
CA PRO A 116 8.98 9.25 9.56
C PRO A 116 9.23 7.79 9.13
N LEU A 117 9.76 6.95 10.02
CA LEU A 117 9.99 5.52 9.73
C LEU A 117 8.67 4.75 9.62
N LEU A 118 7.75 4.96 10.56
CA LEU A 118 6.42 4.36 10.54
C LEU A 118 5.60 4.82 9.33
N VAL A 119 5.66 6.11 9.00
CA VAL A 119 5.07 6.64 7.76
C VAL A 119 5.67 5.94 6.54
N ALA A 120 6.98 5.71 6.49
CA ALA A 120 7.60 5.02 5.36
C ALA A 120 7.08 3.58 5.19
N VAL A 121 6.94 2.83 6.28
CA VAL A 121 6.34 1.47 6.27
C VAL A 121 4.92 1.50 5.71
N GLN A 122 4.06 2.38 6.22
CA GLN A 122 2.65 2.46 5.82
C GLN A 122 2.50 2.95 4.36
N GLN A 123 3.25 3.99 3.98
CA GLN A 123 3.23 4.52 2.62
C GLN A 123 3.73 3.52 1.59
N ARG A 124 4.58 2.57 1.98
CA ARG A 124 5.11 1.57 1.05
C ARG A 124 3.98 0.71 0.48
N VAL A 125 3.07 0.24 1.33
CA VAL A 125 1.88 -0.53 0.90
C VAL A 125 1.07 0.24 -0.12
N VAL A 126 0.74 1.50 0.17
CA VAL A 126 -0.04 2.37 -0.72
C VAL A 126 0.68 2.58 -2.06
N ARG A 127 2.00 2.78 -2.05
CA ARG A 127 2.79 2.98 -3.26
C ARG A 127 2.83 1.74 -4.15
N ASP A 128 2.93 0.57 -3.56
CA ASP A 128 2.98 -0.67 -4.33
C ASP A 128 1.61 -0.95 -5.00
N VAL A 129 0.50 -0.67 -4.32
CA VAL A 129 -0.84 -0.71 -4.93
C VAL A 129 -1.01 0.34 -6.03
N LEU A 130 -0.54 1.57 -5.81
CA LEU A 130 -0.57 2.62 -6.84
C LEU A 130 0.17 2.18 -8.12
N ARG A 131 1.29 1.47 -7.99
CA ARG A 131 2.02 0.92 -9.15
C ARG A 131 1.16 -0.09 -9.90
N VAL A 132 0.47 -1.00 -9.21
CA VAL A 132 -0.43 -1.98 -9.86
C VAL A 132 -1.54 -1.27 -10.63
N LEU A 133 -2.21 -0.30 -10.01
CA LEU A 133 -3.27 0.47 -10.67
C LEU A 133 -2.75 1.25 -11.89
N GLN A 134 -1.55 1.82 -11.78
CA GLN A 134 -0.89 2.52 -12.90
C GLN A 134 -0.50 1.55 -14.01
N THR A 135 0.06 0.39 -13.70
CA THR A 135 0.40 -0.66 -14.67
C THR A 135 -0.84 -1.11 -15.44
N LEU A 136 -1.97 -1.31 -14.76
CA LEU A 136 -3.24 -1.66 -15.39
C LEU A 136 -3.71 -0.57 -16.37
N VAL A 137 -3.65 0.70 -15.96
CA VAL A 137 -4.03 1.83 -16.82
C VAL A 137 -3.08 1.97 -18.01
N ASP A 138 -1.78 1.83 -17.77
CA ASP A 138 -0.75 1.92 -18.80
C ASP A 138 -0.88 0.77 -19.81
N ALA A 139 -1.21 -0.43 -19.37
CA ALA A 139 -1.42 -1.56 -20.27
C ALA A 139 -2.62 -1.39 -21.21
N VAL A 140 -3.68 -0.72 -20.75
CA VAL A 140 -4.83 -0.41 -21.60
C VAL A 140 -4.53 0.73 -22.59
N ASN A 141 -3.77 1.74 -22.17
CA ASN A 141 -3.46 2.90 -23.01
C ASN A 141 -2.26 2.70 -23.94
N HIS A 142 -1.33 1.84 -23.55
CA HIS A 142 -0.07 1.57 -24.22
C HIS A 142 0.20 0.05 -24.28
N PRO A 143 -0.72 -0.74 -24.85
CA PRO A 143 -0.63 -2.20 -24.86
C PRO A 143 0.64 -2.71 -25.52
N GLU A 144 1.23 -1.95 -26.45
CA GLU A 144 2.48 -2.28 -27.14
C GLU A 144 3.67 -2.49 -26.20
N ARG A 145 3.61 -1.95 -24.98
CA ARG A 145 4.66 -2.09 -23.96
C ARG A 145 4.57 -3.37 -23.14
N PHE A 146 3.44 -4.05 -23.25
CA PHE A 146 3.07 -5.24 -22.47
C PHE A 146 2.83 -6.45 -23.38
N MET A 147 3.16 -6.33 -24.66
CA MET A 147 3.10 -7.46 -25.58
C MET A 147 4.23 -8.44 -25.28
N ASP A 148 3.91 -9.71 -25.40
CA ASP A 148 4.89 -10.78 -25.30
C ASP A 148 5.90 -10.75 -26.48
N ALA A 149 6.86 -11.67 -26.46
CA ALA A 149 7.87 -11.76 -27.52
C ALA A 149 7.29 -12.11 -28.90
N SER A 150 6.08 -12.67 -28.95
CA SER A 150 5.37 -12.95 -30.21
C SER A 150 4.70 -11.71 -30.79
N GLY A 151 4.37 -10.73 -29.94
CA GLY A 151 3.65 -9.53 -30.37
C GLY A 151 2.20 -9.84 -30.74
N GLU A 152 1.63 -10.92 -30.21
CA GLU A 152 0.25 -11.32 -30.48
C GLU A 152 -0.66 -11.11 -29.26
N ASP A 153 -0.13 -11.28 -28.04
CA ASP A 153 -0.91 -11.18 -26.79
C ASP A 153 -0.32 -10.15 -25.82
N VAL A 154 -1.20 -9.45 -25.09
CA VAL A 154 -0.82 -8.59 -23.95
C VAL A 154 -0.71 -9.47 -22.70
N GLU A 155 0.50 -9.58 -22.16
CA GLU A 155 0.75 -10.29 -20.90
C GLU A 155 0.82 -9.26 -19.76
N LEU A 156 -0.27 -9.19 -19.00
CA LEU A 156 -0.38 -8.30 -17.85
C LEU A 156 -0.10 -9.07 -16.56
N ASP A 157 1.12 -8.94 -16.03
CA ASP A 157 1.43 -9.42 -14.69
C ASP A 157 1.03 -8.36 -13.65
N LEU A 158 -0.13 -8.56 -13.03
CA LEU A 158 -0.61 -7.75 -11.90
C LEU A 158 -0.14 -8.31 -10.55
N PHE A 159 0.88 -9.15 -10.52
CA PHE A 159 1.43 -9.67 -9.28
C PHE A 159 1.89 -8.54 -8.36
N LEU A 160 1.35 -8.57 -7.14
CA LEU A 160 1.72 -7.65 -6.07
C LEU A 160 2.36 -8.42 -4.94
N GLU A 161 3.65 -8.19 -4.75
CA GLU A 161 4.36 -8.52 -3.51
C GLU A 161 4.47 -7.25 -2.68
N LEU A 162 3.71 -7.16 -1.59
CA LEU A 162 3.85 -6.04 -0.65
C LEU A 162 5.08 -6.27 0.23
N ASP A 163 6.24 -5.90 -0.26
CA ASP A 163 7.47 -5.98 0.49
C ASP A 163 7.76 -4.67 1.25
N VAL A 164 7.58 -4.72 2.57
CA VAL A 164 7.94 -3.65 3.52
C VAL A 164 9.18 -4.00 4.35
N SER A 165 9.93 -5.04 3.98
CA SER A 165 11.03 -5.58 4.80
C SER A 165 12.15 -4.55 5.03
N ALA A 166 12.47 -3.74 4.04
CA ALA A 166 13.50 -2.71 4.16
C ALA A 166 13.07 -1.58 5.11
N GLU A 167 11.82 -1.12 4.99
CA GLU A 167 11.23 -0.10 5.84
C GLU A 167 11.09 -0.61 7.30
N MET A 168 10.66 -1.86 7.47
CA MET A 168 10.59 -2.52 8.77
C MET A 168 11.98 -2.70 9.40
N ALA A 169 12.98 -3.15 8.65
CA ALA A 169 14.35 -3.29 9.15
C ALA A 169 14.94 -1.95 9.62
N ALA A 170 14.57 -0.84 8.98
CA ALA A 170 14.98 0.50 9.41
C ALA A 170 14.31 0.89 10.74
N LEU A 171 13.02 0.60 10.91
CA LEU A 171 12.28 0.81 12.15
C LEU A 171 12.83 -0.08 13.29
N GLU A 172 13.13 -1.34 12.99
CA GLU A 172 13.78 -2.32 13.88
C GLU A 172 15.13 -1.80 14.40
N THR A 173 16.00 -1.44 13.47
CA THR A 173 17.35 -0.92 13.77
C THR A 173 17.28 0.35 14.61
N TRP A 174 16.26 1.18 14.40
CA TRP A 174 16.03 2.35 15.25
C TRP A 174 15.58 1.94 16.67
N ALA A 175 14.59 1.05 16.79
CA ALA A 175 14.06 0.62 18.09
C ALA A 175 15.15 -0.04 18.96
N GLU A 176 16.00 -0.88 18.37
CA GLU A 176 17.14 -1.50 19.05
C GLU A 176 18.13 -0.46 19.61
N ARG A 177 18.44 0.58 18.83
CA ARG A 177 19.30 1.69 19.27
C ARG A 177 18.69 2.46 20.44
N GLN A 178 17.37 2.66 20.43
CA GLN A 178 16.69 3.32 21.56
C GLN A 178 16.72 2.46 22.83
N GLN A 179 16.54 1.15 22.72
CA GLN A 179 16.60 0.24 23.86
C GLN A 179 18.00 0.18 24.50
N GLN A 180 19.06 0.24 23.70
CA GLN A 180 20.44 0.28 24.18
C GLN A 180 20.78 1.60 24.91
N THR A 181 20.23 2.71 24.45
CA THR A 181 20.49 4.04 25.02
C THR A 181 19.58 4.36 26.21
N ARG A 182 18.40 3.73 26.30
CA ARG A 182 17.44 3.87 27.41
C ARG A 182 17.03 2.48 27.96
N PRO A 183 17.91 1.83 28.76
CA PRO A 183 17.59 0.52 29.34
C PRO A 183 16.38 0.61 30.27
N GLY A 184 15.34 -0.18 30.00
CA GLY A 184 14.07 -0.17 30.75
C GLY A 184 12.90 0.51 30.02
N PHE A 185 13.14 1.16 28.89
CA PHE A 185 12.10 1.64 27.98
C PHE A 185 11.66 0.48 27.07
N GLY A 186 10.38 0.11 27.12
CA GLY A 186 9.84 -1.11 26.52
C GLY A 186 9.61 -1.03 25.01
N TRP A 187 10.67 -1.16 24.20
CA TRP A 187 10.58 -1.25 22.74
C TRP A 187 10.44 -2.69 22.22
N GLY A 188 10.52 -3.69 23.10
CA GLY A 188 10.55 -5.11 22.73
C GLY A 188 9.25 -5.69 22.15
N GLY A 189 8.13 -4.96 22.21
CA GLY A 189 6.86 -5.33 21.59
C GLY A 189 6.77 -5.02 20.08
N VAL A 190 7.51 -3.99 19.64
CA VAL A 190 7.39 -3.36 18.30
C VAL A 190 7.62 -4.29 17.13
N LEU A 191 8.31 -5.41 17.34
CA LEU A 191 8.87 -6.23 16.26
C LEU A 191 8.46 -7.71 16.34
N ALA A 192 7.96 -8.14 17.51
CA ALA A 192 7.67 -9.56 17.78
C ALA A 192 6.49 -10.10 16.97
N ALA A 193 5.65 -9.23 16.38
CA ALA A 193 4.50 -9.61 15.56
C ALA A 193 4.76 -9.55 14.04
N PHE A 194 5.77 -8.81 13.58
CA PHE A 194 6.04 -8.60 12.15
C PHE A 194 7.15 -9.50 11.59
N GLY A 195 8.17 -9.83 12.39
CA GLY A 195 9.42 -10.43 11.91
C GLY A 195 9.42 -11.94 11.59
N LEU A 196 8.27 -12.63 11.53
CA LEU A 196 8.28 -14.12 11.48
C LEU A 196 7.44 -14.84 10.41
N GLY A 197 6.81 -14.18 9.41
CA GLY A 197 6.27 -15.01 8.32
C GLY A 197 5.27 -14.46 7.31
N TRP A 198 5.28 -13.18 6.93
CA TRP A 198 4.40 -12.66 5.88
C TRP A 198 5.31 -12.10 4.78
N TRP A 199 5.63 -12.84 3.70
CA TRP A 199 4.89 -12.85 2.43
C TRP A 199 5.11 -14.15 1.60
N LEU A 200 5.11 -15.34 2.20
CA LEU A 200 5.10 -16.59 1.41
C LEU A 200 3.69 -16.91 0.88
N GLY A 201 3.12 -15.99 0.11
CA GLY A 201 2.01 -16.25 -0.80
C GLY A 201 2.57 -16.78 -2.11
N ARG A 202 3.09 -18.01 -2.10
CA ARG A 202 3.30 -18.78 -3.33
C ARG A 202 1.93 -19.02 -3.97
N ASN A 203 1.74 -18.52 -5.20
CA ASN A 203 1.06 -19.33 -6.21
C ASN A 203 2.09 -20.27 -6.83
#